data_AF-A0A3D4BC75-F1
#
_entry.id   AF-A0A3D4BC75-F1
#
_cell.length_a   1.000
_cell.length_b   1.000
_cell.length_c   1.000
_cell.angle_alpha   90.00
_cell.angle_beta   90.00
_cell.angle_gamma   90.00
#
_symmetry.space_group_name_H-M   'P 1'
#
loop_
_entity.id
_entity.type
_entity.pdbx_description
1 polymer ?
#
loop_
_entity_poly.entity_id
_entity_poly.type
_entity_poly.pdbx_seq_one_letter_code
_entity_poly.pdbx_strand_id
1 'polypeptide(L)'
;MSVERPPKALPDKPDLLASSFSTQQMTGNLASGMTIRAISLGLLLSVGMSWWVVHSSFEAHSSFLSITHLSVAALFPFMFVVFVINGVLKKFMPQRAFTAPEQIIIFFTVFAASAIPGWAFSTYWAAIPSIPHYYANSENRWVELFFDYLPDWLIVSDQRHAVFWFYEGVPANSAIPWYDWIIPMGWWGTFFLALFFLSSSLMVILRKQWIERERLTFPLAKVPLMLVEESDSTSVLPKIAQSKIFWYGFSIPVFVIVWNILSFWGGVPAIEIGGDYRIPITLAQSFPPIQFKINFAFIAIGFFTEVNILFSIWIFFLLATIQVGIMSRLGIPKTAEIVTAQHLGGFFMYTLFGLWMARHHLYNVVRKAFGRDDEIDDSNEFFSYRIALCGVIFGSLYMFFFLLCAGMSIPAALTLLVTSLLLYIGVTRVVAEAGLINLDLPFNAHDFTVFSFGSANLNRADLTILTLSQTFSRNWRTLGMFAMAHINKIGEEIGGAKRGIFPVIVTA
;
A
#
# COMPACT_ATOMS: atom_id res chain seq x y z
N MET A 1 42.34 -53.26 -35.77
CA MET A 1 42.65 -52.53 -34.51
C MET A 1 42.86 -51.06 -34.87
N SER A 2 41.79 -50.27 -34.95
CA SER A 2 41.12 -49.57 -33.83
C SER A 2 42.02 -48.53 -33.18
N VAL A 3 41.92 -47.28 -33.64
CA VAL A 3 42.06 -46.10 -32.79
C VAL A 3 40.98 -45.10 -33.22
N GLU A 4 39.93 -45.02 -32.42
CA GLU A 4 38.85 -44.04 -32.52
C GLU A 4 39.40 -42.61 -32.39
N ARG A 5 38.93 -41.70 -33.23
CA ARG A 5 39.03 -40.25 -32.99
C ARG A 5 37.64 -39.76 -32.59
N PRO A 6 37.50 -38.98 -31.50
CA PRO A 6 36.21 -38.44 -31.10
C PRO A 6 35.73 -37.35 -32.07
N PRO A 7 34.41 -37.11 -32.17
CA PRO A 7 33.87 -36.08 -33.05
C PRO A 7 34.20 -34.66 -32.55
N LYS A 8 34.41 -33.75 -33.50
CA LYS A 8 34.68 -32.32 -33.28
C LYS A 8 33.55 -31.68 -32.47
N ALA A 9 33.91 -30.95 -31.41
CA ALA A 9 33.01 -30.07 -30.68
C ALA A 9 32.46 -28.96 -31.61
N LEU A 10 31.14 -28.77 -31.55
CA LEU A 10 30.46 -27.59 -32.09
C LEU A 10 30.91 -26.34 -31.30
N PRO A 11 31.04 -25.17 -31.94
CA PRO A 11 31.39 -23.95 -31.23
C PRO A 11 30.27 -23.57 -30.25
N ASP A 12 30.67 -23.25 -29.02
CA ASP A 12 29.80 -22.77 -27.95
C ASP A 12 28.91 -21.62 -28.47
N LYS A 13 27.60 -21.87 -28.49
CA LYS A 13 26.61 -20.78 -28.53
C LYS A 13 26.68 -20.09 -27.17
N PRO A 14 26.82 -18.75 -27.11
CA PRO A 14 26.65 -18.06 -25.84
C PRO A 14 25.21 -18.27 -25.36
N ASP A 15 25.07 -18.80 -24.15
CA ASP A 15 23.82 -18.96 -23.42
C ASP A 15 23.05 -17.63 -23.37
N LEU A 16 22.05 -17.51 -24.24
CA LEU A 16 21.18 -16.32 -24.37
C LEU A 16 20.03 -16.29 -23.34
N LEU A 17 20.05 -17.14 -22.31
CA LEU A 17 18.92 -17.29 -21.38
C LEU A 17 19.28 -17.25 -19.88
N ALA A 18 20.45 -16.73 -19.53
CA ALA A 18 20.78 -16.47 -18.13
C ALA A 18 21.64 -15.22 -17.97
N SER A 19 21.26 -14.10 -18.60
CA SER A 19 21.69 -12.80 -18.07
C SER A 19 20.91 -12.60 -16.77
N SER A 20 21.53 -12.97 -15.65
CA SER A 20 21.22 -12.37 -14.37
C SER A 20 21.05 -10.87 -14.60
N PHE A 21 19.91 -10.31 -14.20
CA PHE A 21 19.73 -8.87 -14.06
C PHE A 21 20.70 -8.42 -12.97
N SER A 22 21.98 -8.27 -13.32
CA SER A 22 22.93 -7.51 -12.53
C SER A 22 22.48 -6.07 -12.68
N THR A 23 21.70 -5.58 -11.72
CA THR A 23 21.48 -4.16 -11.53
C THR A 23 22.88 -3.56 -11.39
N GLN A 24 23.42 -2.96 -12.45
CA GLN A 24 24.58 -2.09 -12.31
C GLN A 24 24.19 -1.07 -11.25
N GLN A 25 24.93 -1.05 -10.14
CA GLN A 25 24.73 -0.06 -9.08
C GLN A 25 24.70 1.31 -9.75
N MET A 26 23.54 1.97 -9.70
CA MET A 26 23.43 3.33 -10.23
C MET A 26 24.42 4.20 -9.46
N THR A 27 25.40 4.75 -10.17
CA THR A 27 26.46 5.57 -9.60
C THR A 27 25.88 6.95 -9.27
N GLY A 28 25.21 7.07 -8.14
CA GLY A 28 24.65 8.32 -7.65
C GLY A 28 24.25 8.18 -6.20
N ASN A 29 24.37 9.26 -5.42
CA ASN A 29 23.83 9.30 -4.06
C ASN A 29 22.40 9.82 -4.14
N LEU A 30 21.41 9.13 -3.57
CA LEU A 30 20.01 9.62 -3.60
C LEU A 30 19.86 11.07 -3.08
N ALA A 31 20.73 11.50 -2.16
CA ALA A 31 20.75 12.87 -1.65
C ALA A 31 21.13 13.93 -2.71
N SER A 32 21.87 13.57 -3.77
CA SER A 32 22.10 14.50 -4.88
C SER A 32 20.82 14.82 -5.66
N GLY A 33 19.80 13.97 -5.52
CA GLY A 33 18.46 14.17 -6.09
C GLY A 33 17.57 15.12 -5.29
N MET A 34 17.98 15.53 -4.08
CA MET A 34 17.21 16.47 -3.24
C MET A 34 17.39 17.92 -3.71
N THR A 35 17.12 18.17 -4.99
CA THR A 35 17.13 19.52 -5.54
C THR A 35 15.76 20.18 -5.35
N ILE A 36 15.76 21.51 -5.19
CA ILE A 36 14.51 22.28 -5.04
C ILE A 36 13.56 22.00 -6.23
N ARG A 37 14.10 21.86 -7.45
CA ARG A 37 13.31 21.54 -8.65
C ARG A 37 12.60 20.18 -8.55
N ALA A 38 13.28 19.15 -8.05
CA ALA A 38 12.70 17.81 -7.90
C ALA A 38 11.63 17.79 -6.80
N ILE A 39 11.93 18.40 -5.65
CA ILE A 39 10.99 18.50 -4.53
C ILE A 39 9.76 19.31 -4.92
N SER A 40 9.92 20.48 -5.53
CA SER A 40 8.79 21.32 -5.96
C SER A 40 7.93 20.63 -7.01
N LEU A 41 8.52 19.93 -7.97
CA LEU A 41 7.76 19.17 -8.97
C LEU A 41 7.03 17.98 -8.33
N GLY A 42 7.70 17.25 -7.43
CA GLY A 42 7.08 16.16 -6.66
C GLY A 42 5.86 16.65 -5.87
N LEU A 43 6.00 17.73 -5.10
CA LEU A 43 4.90 18.32 -4.31
C LEU A 43 3.75 18.81 -5.20
N LEU A 44 4.07 19.49 -6.32
CA LEU A 44 3.06 19.92 -7.30
C LEU A 44 2.27 18.73 -7.84
N LEU A 45 2.97 17.65 -8.20
CA LEU A 45 2.34 16.42 -8.69
C LEU A 45 1.54 15.71 -7.59
N SER A 46 1.98 15.73 -6.33
CA SER A 46 1.21 15.20 -5.19
C SER A 46 -0.12 15.94 -5.00
N VAL A 47 -0.13 17.27 -5.10
CA VAL A 47 -1.36 18.07 -5.05
C VAL A 47 -2.27 17.75 -6.24
N GLY A 48 -1.72 17.77 -7.46
CA GLY A 48 -2.49 17.48 -8.68
C GLY A 48 -3.06 16.05 -8.69
N MET A 49 -2.28 15.08 -8.23
CA MET A 49 -2.69 13.68 -8.08
C MET A 49 -3.80 13.54 -7.03
N SER A 50 -3.70 14.24 -5.90
CA SER A 50 -4.73 14.20 -4.86
C SER A 50 -6.07 14.74 -5.36
N TRP A 51 -6.03 15.86 -6.09
CA TRP A 51 -7.23 16.40 -6.76
C TRP A 51 -7.78 15.42 -7.80
N TRP A 52 -6.93 14.86 -8.66
CA TRP A 52 -7.32 13.90 -9.69
C TRP A 52 -8.00 12.65 -9.09
N VAL A 53 -7.44 12.08 -8.03
CA VAL A 53 -8.01 10.89 -7.37
C VAL A 53 -9.37 11.18 -6.77
N VAL A 54 -9.54 12.31 -6.07
CA VAL A 54 -10.81 12.72 -5.47
C VAL A 54 -11.87 12.96 -6.56
N HIS A 55 -11.54 13.77 -7.57
CA HIS A 55 -12.45 14.05 -8.68
C HIS A 55 -12.85 12.76 -9.43
N SER A 56 -11.87 11.90 -9.76
CA SER A 56 -12.11 10.63 -10.44
C SER A 56 -13.05 9.71 -9.63
N SER A 57 -12.87 9.64 -8.32
CA SER A 57 -13.59 8.70 -7.47
C SER A 57 -15.00 9.19 -7.12
N PHE A 58 -15.17 10.48 -6.81
CA PHE A 58 -16.40 11.02 -6.24
C PHE A 58 -17.25 11.85 -7.22
N GLU A 59 -16.64 12.54 -8.18
CA GLU A 59 -17.39 13.32 -9.16
C GLU A 59 -17.62 12.52 -10.44
N ALA A 60 -16.55 12.00 -11.03
CA ALA A 60 -16.62 11.26 -12.29
C ALA A 60 -17.14 9.82 -12.13
N HIS A 61 -17.26 9.32 -10.88
CA HIS A 61 -17.66 7.95 -10.56
C HIS A 61 -16.87 6.91 -11.38
N SER A 62 -15.59 7.18 -11.58
CA SER A 62 -14.69 6.40 -12.42
C SER A 62 -13.85 5.43 -11.59
N SER A 63 -12.72 4.98 -12.14
CA SER A 63 -11.82 4.03 -11.49
C SER A 63 -11.23 4.58 -10.20
N PHE A 64 -11.11 3.73 -9.18
CA PHE A 64 -10.37 4.04 -7.96
C PHE A 64 -8.85 3.88 -8.19
N LEU A 65 -8.22 4.96 -8.64
CA LEU A 65 -6.82 4.99 -9.10
C LEU A 65 -5.77 4.71 -8.01
N SER A 66 -6.15 4.87 -6.74
CA SER A 66 -5.27 4.73 -5.57
C SER A 66 -5.44 3.40 -4.81
N ILE A 67 -6.24 2.45 -5.28
CA ILE A 67 -6.44 1.20 -4.52
C ILE A 67 -5.16 0.36 -4.45
N THR A 68 -4.37 0.27 -5.51
CA THR A 68 -3.23 -0.66 -5.58
C THR A 68 -2.01 -0.22 -4.75
N HIS A 69 -1.25 -1.20 -4.24
CA HIS A 69 0.03 -0.99 -3.54
C HIS A 69 1.03 -0.24 -4.44
N LEU A 70 1.20 -0.65 -5.70
CA LEU A 70 1.79 0.22 -6.71
C LEU A 70 0.68 1.07 -7.32
N SER A 71 0.38 2.20 -6.66
CA SER A 71 -0.71 3.09 -7.04
C SER A 71 -0.54 3.61 -8.48
N VAL A 72 -1.56 3.43 -9.31
CA VAL A 72 -1.60 4.01 -10.67
C VAL A 72 -1.53 5.53 -10.58
N ALA A 73 -2.15 6.11 -9.54
CA ALA A 73 -2.09 7.54 -9.26
C ALA A 73 -0.66 8.04 -9.00
N ALA A 74 0.29 7.19 -8.62
CA ALA A 74 1.70 7.55 -8.51
C ALA A 74 2.51 7.20 -9.77
N LEU A 75 2.27 6.02 -10.34
CA LEU A 75 3.01 5.55 -11.52
C LEU A 75 2.72 6.41 -12.75
N PHE A 76 1.48 6.85 -12.96
CA PHE A 76 1.10 7.63 -14.14
C PHE A 76 1.75 9.03 -14.17
N PRO A 77 1.67 9.87 -13.12
CA PRO A 77 2.43 11.12 -13.06
C PRO A 77 3.94 10.90 -13.23
N PHE A 78 4.48 9.82 -12.68
CA PHE A 78 5.89 9.49 -12.83
C PHE A 78 6.27 9.13 -14.27
N MET A 79 5.47 8.30 -14.94
CA MET A 79 5.63 8.01 -16.36
C MET A 79 5.55 9.29 -17.21
N PHE A 80 4.64 10.21 -16.87
CA PHE A 80 4.56 11.51 -17.53
C PHE A 80 5.84 12.34 -17.34
N VAL A 81 6.40 12.36 -16.12
CA VAL A 81 7.70 13.01 -15.85
C VAL A 81 8.82 12.39 -16.66
N VAL A 82 8.90 11.06 -16.71
CA VAL A 82 9.99 10.34 -17.38
C VAL A 82 9.90 10.48 -18.91
N PHE A 83 8.76 10.17 -19.51
CA PHE A 83 8.61 10.11 -20.96
C PHE A 83 8.35 11.47 -21.62
N VAL A 84 7.56 12.33 -20.96
CA VAL A 84 7.14 13.61 -21.54
C VAL A 84 8.05 14.73 -21.06
N ILE A 85 8.07 15.02 -19.75
CA ILE A 85 8.83 16.16 -19.23
C ILE A 85 10.33 15.97 -19.47
N ASN A 86 10.90 14.85 -19.00
CA ASN A 86 12.33 14.62 -19.14
C ASN A 86 12.72 14.31 -20.59
N GLY A 87 11.87 13.62 -21.36
CA GLY A 87 12.10 13.43 -22.80
C GLY A 87 12.18 14.75 -23.58
N VAL A 88 11.25 15.68 -23.32
CA VAL A 88 11.27 17.03 -23.91
C VAL A 88 12.50 17.82 -23.44
N LEU A 89 12.83 17.77 -22.14
CA LEU A 89 14.04 18.41 -21.62
C LEU A 89 15.30 17.86 -22.27
N LYS A 90 15.46 16.54 -22.41
CA LYS A 90 16.61 15.95 -23.09
C LYS A 90 16.72 16.38 -24.56
N LYS A 91 15.58 16.49 -25.24
CA LYS A 91 15.55 16.89 -26.66
C LYS A 91 15.91 18.37 -26.89
N PHE A 92 15.41 19.27 -26.03
CA PHE A 92 15.53 20.72 -26.26
C PHE A 92 16.47 21.45 -25.30
N MET A 93 16.66 20.95 -24.09
CA MET A 93 17.44 21.56 -23.01
C MET A 93 18.19 20.47 -22.19
N PRO A 94 19.12 19.70 -22.80
CA PRO A 94 19.72 18.52 -22.16
C PRO A 94 20.42 18.84 -20.83
N GLN A 95 20.96 20.05 -20.68
CA GLN A 95 21.57 20.52 -19.42
C GLN A 95 20.58 20.64 -18.25
N ARG A 96 19.28 20.73 -18.52
CA ARG A 96 18.20 20.82 -17.51
C ARG A 96 17.48 19.49 -17.31
N ALA A 97 17.89 18.42 -17.97
CA ALA A 97 17.30 17.09 -17.76
C ALA A 97 17.39 16.68 -16.28
N PHE A 98 16.41 15.91 -15.83
CA PHE A 98 16.39 15.34 -14.49
C PHE A 98 17.31 14.12 -14.45
N THR A 99 18.11 14.04 -13.40
CA THR A 99 18.98 12.89 -13.11
C THR A 99 18.17 11.74 -12.47
N ALA A 100 18.71 10.52 -12.47
CA ALA A 100 18.08 9.37 -11.82
C ALA A 100 17.65 9.67 -10.36
N PRO A 101 18.56 10.20 -9.51
CA PRO A 101 18.20 10.55 -8.14
C PRO A 101 17.03 11.55 -8.05
N GLU A 102 16.95 12.55 -8.92
CA GLU A 102 15.86 13.53 -8.91
C GLU A 102 14.52 12.92 -9.33
N GLN A 103 14.53 12.09 -10.38
CA GLN A 103 13.33 11.37 -10.83
C GLN A 103 12.78 10.46 -9.74
N ILE A 104 13.66 9.81 -8.98
CA ILE A 104 13.29 8.93 -7.87
C ILE A 104 12.72 9.73 -6.69
N ILE A 105 13.30 10.88 -6.35
CA ILE A 105 12.72 11.77 -5.34
C ILE A 105 11.31 12.21 -5.76
N ILE A 106 11.12 12.64 -7.02
CA ILE A 106 9.80 13.00 -7.56
C ILE A 106 8.82 11.84 -7.42
N PHE A 107 9.23 10.63 -7.85
CA PHE A 107 8.39 9.44 -7.74
C PHE A 107 7.95 9.19 -6.30
N PHE A 108 8.87 9.26 -5.34
CA PHE A 108 8.57 8.94 -3.96
C PHE A 108 7.74 9.96 -3.23
N THR A 109 7.94 11.25 -3.51
CA THR A 109 7.08 12.31 -3.03
C THR A 109 5.63 12.05 -3.47
N VAL A 110 5.41 11.70 -4.74
CA VAL A 110 4.06 11.38 -5.25
C VAL A 110 3.56 10.04 -4.72
N PHE A 111 4.43 9.04 -4.62
CA PHE A 111 4.08 7.69 -4.19
C PHE A 111 3.61 7.65 -2.73
N ALA A 112 4.33 8.33 -1.84
CA ALA A 112 3.94 8.47 -0.44
C ALA A 112 2.60 9.24 -0.32
N ALA A 113 2.47 10.39 -1.00
CA ALA A 113 1.25 11.18 -1.00
C ALA A 113 0.05 10.38 -1.54
N SER A 114 0.26 9.51 -2.53
CA SER A 114 -0.81 8.71 -3.15
C SER A 114 -1.51 7.75 -2.19
N ALA A 115 -0.96 7.49 -1.00
CA ALA A 115 -1.57 6.63 0.03
C ALA A 115 -2.72 7.29 0.77
N ILE A 116 -2.87 8.61 0.62
CA ILE A 116 -3.84 9.44 1.34
C ILE A 116 -5.16 9.60 0.56
N PRO A 117 -5.18 10.06 -0.71
CA PRO A 117 -6.43 10.36 -1.39
C PRO A 117 -7.15 9.09 -1.88
N GLY A 118 -8.48 9.15 -1.83
CA GLY A 118 -9.38 8.13 -2.33
C GLY A 118 -9.74 7.04 -1.31
N TRP A 119 -9.84 5.82 -1.82
CA TRP A 119 -10.35 4.64 -1.11
C TRP A 119 -9.36 4.19 -0.01
N ALA A 120 -9.86 3.67 1.11
CA ALA A 120 -9.11 3.22 2.31
C ALA A 120 -8.61 4.28 3.32
N PHE A 121 -8.36 5.53 2.93
CA PHE A 121 -8.02 6.60 3.88
C PHE A 121 -9.04 7.74 3.88
N SER A 122 -8.91 8.70 2.96
CA SER A 122 -9.72 9.93 2.96
C SER A 122 -11.23 9.67 2.98
N THR A 123 -11.68 8.61 2.30
CA THR A 123 -13.08 8.16 2.31
C THR A 123 -13.54 7.83 3.73
N TYR A 124 -12.78 7.02 4.48
CA TYR A 124 -13.16 6.63 5.84
C TYR A 124 -12.92 7.77 6.85
N TRP A 125 -11.87 8.57 6.65
CA TRP A 125 -11.58 9.73 7.48
C TRP A 125 -12.72 10.74 7.48
N ALA A 126 -13.32 11.05 6.32
CA ALA A 126 -14.46 11.94 6.24
C ALA A 126 -15.79 11.23 6.57
N ALA A 127 -16.01 10.03 6.02
CA ALA A 127 -17.32 9.37 6.10
C ALA A 127 -17.63 8.86 7.52
N ILE A 128 -16.71 8.13 8.18
CA ILE A 128 -17.01 7.47 9.46
C ILE A 128 -17.46 8.48 10.55
N PRO A 129 -16.81 9.64 10.72
CA PRO A 129 -17.28 10.68 11.64
C PRO A 129 -18.65 11.29 11.32
N SER A 130 -19.11 11.18 10.07
CA SER A 130 -20.38 11.79 9.61
C SER A 130 -21.57 10.80 9.59
N ILE A 131 -21.29 9.50 9.48
CA ILE A 131 -22.30 8.43 9.37
C ILE A 131 -23.37 8.45 10.47
N PRO A 132 -23.02 8.61 11.77
CA PRO A 132 -24.02 8.50 12.83
C PRO A 132 -25.16 9.50 12.65
N HIS A 133 -24.87 10.76 12.37
CA HIS A 133 -25.89 11.79 12.20
C HIS A 133 -26.65 11.68 10.87
N TYR A 134 -26.00 11.23 9.79
CA TYR A 134 -26.64 11.13 8.49
C TYR A 134 -27.63 9.97 8.38
N TYR A 135 -27.23 8.79 8.87
CA TYR A 135 -28.01 7.55 8.68
C TYR A 135 -28.91 7.22 9.86
N ALA A 136 -28.87 7.97 10.96
CA ALA A 136 -29.78 7.76 12.09
C ALA A 136 -31.24 8.00 11.68
N ASN A 137 -32.11 7.03 11.97
CA ASN A 137 -33.54 7.14 11.73
C ASN A 137 -34.35 6.40 12.80
N SER A 138 -35.66 6.58 12.79
CA SER A 138 -36.54 5.96 13.79
C SER A 138 -36.60 4.42 13.71
N GLU A 139 -36.28 3.82 12.55
CA GLU A 139 -36.31 2.37 12.35
C GLU A 139 -35.07 1.68 12.93
N ASN A 140 -33.88 2.28 12.73
CA ASN A 140 -32.62 1.75 13.24
C ASN A 140 -32.36 2.12 14.70
N ARG A 141 -33.03 3.16 15.21
CA ARG A 141 -32.98 3.61 16.62
C ARG A 141 -31.57 3.94 17.11
N TRP A 142 -30.66 4.34 16.21
CA TRP A 142 -29.26 4.58 16.55
C TRP A 142 -29.06 5.61 17.66
N VAL A 143 -29.90 6.66 17.66
CA VAL A 143 -29.91 7.69 18.70
C VAL A 143 -30.11 7.08 20.10
N GLU A 144 -31.06 6.16 20.24
CA GLU A 144 -31.37 5.51 21.52
C GLU A 144 -30.35 4.43 21.90
N LEU A 145 -29.67 3.85 20.92
CA LEU A 145 -28.80 2.69 21.11
C LEU A 145 -27.37 3.09 21.48
N PHE A 146 -26.81 4.14 20.84
CA PHE A 146 -25.39 4.43 21.00
C PHE A 146 -24.96 5.90 20.92
N PHE A 147 -25.83 6.88 20.65
CA PHE A 147 -25.40 8.28 20.56
C PHE A 147 -24.78 8.80 21.86
N ASP A 148 -25.21 8.31 23.02
CA ASP A 148 -24.64 8.65 24.33
C ASP A 148 -23.17 8.24 24.48
N TYR A 149 -22.67 7.33 23.63
CA TYR A 149 -21.29 6.88 23.63
C TYR A 149 -20.45 7.50 22.51
N LEU A 150 -21.01 8.42 21.72
CA LEU A 150 -20.27 9.11 20.67
C LEU A 150 -19.46 10.27 21.28
N PRO A 151 -18.14 10.31 21.08
CA PRO A 151 -17.34 11.44 21.53
C PRO A 151 -17.58 12.65 20.61
N ASP A 152 -18.07 13.75 21.18
CA ASP A 152 -18.37 15.02 20.48
C ASP A 152 -17.18 15.58 19.68
N TRP A 153 -15.96 15.28 20.12
CA TRP A 153 -14.73 15.77 19.49
C TRP A 153 -14.25 14.89 18.32
N LEU A 154 -14.87 13.73 18.08
CA LEU A 154 -14.55 12.81 16.96
C LEU A 154 -15.65 12.68 15.92
N ILE A 155 -16.86 13.13 16.23
CA ILE A 155 -18.04 13.05 15.36
C ILE A 155 -18.38 14.44 14.82
N VAL A 156 -18.74 14.50 13.55
CA VAL A 156 -19.17 15.75 12.92
C VAL A 156 -20.62 16.01 13.31
N SER A 157 -20.85 17.11 14.01
CA SER A 157 -22.19 17.53 14.39
C SER A 157 -22.99 18.02 13.18
N ASP A 158 -24.27 17.65 13.08
CA ASP A 158 -25.16 18.13 12.02
C ASP A 158 -25.99 19.37 12.41
N GLN A 159 -25.64 20.08 13.50
CA GLN A 159 -26.39 21.25 13.97
C GLN A 159 -26.55 22.36 12.92
N ARG A 160 -25.63 22.47 11.96
CA ARG A 160 -25.67 23.45 10.86
C ARG A 160 -25.81 22.80 9.49
N HIS A 161 -26.43 21.62 9.41
CA HIS A 161 -26.52 20.82 8.19
C HIS A 161 -25.15 20.42 7.61
N ALA A 162 -24.10 20.37 8.45
CA ALA A 162 -22.74 20.12 8.01
C ALA A 162 -22.55 18.69 7.47
N VAL A 163 -23.26 17.73 8.04
CA VAL A 163 -23.28 16.35 7.57
C VAL A 163 -24.26 16.21 6.42
N PHE A 164 -25.45 16.80 6.52
CA PHE A 164 -26.45 16.75 5.44
C PHE A 164 -25.90 17.32 4.12
N TRP A 165 -25.28 18.51 4.13
CA TRP A 165 -24.68 19.11 2.93
C TRP A 165 -23.45 18.39 2.40
N PHE A 166 -22.78 17.57 3.22
CA PHE A 166 -21.67 16.74 2.75
C PHE A 166 -22.16 15.63 1.81
N TYR A 167 -23.34 15.06 2.08
CA TYR A 167 -23.92 14.00 1.26
C TYR A 167 -24.83 14.53 0.14
N GLU A 168 -25.68 15.51 0.43
CA GLU A 168 -26.70 16.01 -0.50
C GLU A 168 -26.24 17.25 -1.30
N GLY A 169 -25.07 17.80 -0.96
CA GLY A 169 -24.50 18.99 -1.58
C GLY A 169 -24.87 20.29 -0.88
N VAL A 170 -23.95 21.26 -0.96
CA VAL A 170 -24.12 22.59 -0.36
C VAL A 170 -25.00 23.46 -1.27
N PRO A 171 -26.00 24.19 -0.75
CA PRO A 171 -26.78 25.15 -1.52
C PRO A 171 -25.89 26.21 -2.17
N ALA A 172 -26.21 26.65 -3.39
CA ALA A 172 -25.34 27.50 -4.21
C ALA A 172 -24.87 28.83 -3.56
N ASN A 173 -25.62 29.36 -2.59
CA ASN A 173 -25.31 30.61 -1.89
C ASN A 173 -24.82 30.42 -0.45
N SER A 174 -24.58 29.17 -0.02
CA SER A 174 -24.13 28.83 1.32
C SER A 174 -22.65 28.54 1.36
N ALA A 175 -21.97 28.99 2.41
CA ALA A 175 -20.58 28.60 2.67
C ALA A 175 -20.51 27.18 3.25
N ILE A 176 -19.43 26.46 2.94
CA ILE A 176 -19.15 25.15 3.55
C ILE A 176 -18.95 25.34 5.06
N PRO A 177 -19.65 24.59 5.94
CA PRO A 177 -19.58 24.73 7.39
C PRO A 177 -18.32 24.08 7.97
N TRP A 178 -17.14 24.57 7.60
CA TRP A 178 -15.84 24.03 8.02
C TRP A 178 -15.67 23.94 9.54
N TYR A 179 -16.33 24.83 10.30
CA TYR A 179 -16.23 24.87 11.75
C TYR A 179 -16.58 23.52 12.40
N ASP A 180 -17.63 22.85 11.91
CA ASP A 180 -18.11 21.57 12.45
C ASP A 180 -17.18 20.39 12.06
N TRP A 181 -16.34 20.57 11.05
CA TRP A 181 -15.38 19.57 10.56
C TRP A 181 -13.99 19.71 11.17
N ILE A 182 -13.53 20.94 11.47
CA ILE A 182 -12.14 21.20 11.89
C ILE A 182 -11.75 20.41 13.15
N ILE A 183 -12.63 20.34 14.15
CA ILE A 183 -12.32 19.67 15.42
C ILE A 183 -12.22 18.14 15.22
N PRO A 184 -13.26 17.44 14.69
CA PRO A 184 -13.17 16.01 14.40
C PRO A 184 -12.01 15.65 13.47
N MET A 185 -11.84 16.37 12.36
CA MET A 185 -10.79 16.09 11.39
C MET A 185 -9.40 16.36 11.97
N GLY A 186 -9.24 17.41 12.80
CA GLY A 186 -7.99 17.73 13.47
C GLY A 186 -7.55 16.62 14.42
N TRP A 187 -8.44 16.12 15.28
CA TRP A 187 -8.14 15.04 16.22
C TRP A 187 -7.91 13.69 15.54
N TRP A 188 -8.69 13.33 14.52
CA TRP A 188 -8.37 12.17 13.70
C TRP A 188 -7.02 12.35 12.98
N GLY A 189 -6.73 13.57 12.52
CA GLY A 189 -5.44 13.93 11.91
C GLY A 189 -4.26 13.67 12.84
N THR A 190 -4.35 14.03 14.14
CA THR A 190 -3.28 13.74 15.10
C THR A 190 -3.12 12.25 15.35
N PHE A 191 -4.22 11.47 15.36
CA PHE A 191 -4.17 10.00 15.40
C PHE A 191 -3.44 9.43 14.19
N PHE A 192 -3.72 9.93 12.98
CA PHE A 192 -3.07 9.46 11.77
C PHE A 192 -1.59 9.86 11.68
N LEU A 193 -1.22 11.05 12.17
CA LEU A 193 0.18 11.44 12.30
C LEU A 193 0.93 10.51 13.26
N ALA A 194 0.31 10.14 14.39
CA ALA A 194 0.89 9.17 15.32
C ALA A 194 1.06 7.78 14.66
N LEU A 195 0.04 7.32 13.92
CA LEU A 195 0.11 6.06 13.16
C LEU A 195 1.19 6.10 12.06
N PHE A 196 1.28 7.19 11.31
CA PHE A 196 2.32 7.38 10.28
C PHE A 196 3.72 7.37 10.89
N PHE A 197 3.91 8.06 12.01
CA PHE A 197 5.19 8.12 12.70
C PHE A 197 5.59 6.77 13.29
N LEU A 198 4.64 6.05 13.89
CA LEU A 198 4.83 4.68 14.36
C LEU A 198 5.19 3.74 13.20
N SER A 199 4.44 3.80 12.10
CA SER A 199 4.67 2.97 10.91
C SER A 199 6.05 3.22 10.30
N SER A 200 6.42 4.50 10.15
CA SER A 200 7.75 4.90 9.67
C SER A 200 8.86 4.41 10.59
N SER A 201 8.64 4.50 11.91
CA SER A 201 9.59 4.03 12.92
C SER A 201 9.80 2.52 12.88
N LEU A 202 8.73 1.75 12.70
CA LEU A 202 8.82 0.31 12.50
C LEU A 202 9.60 -0.04 11.22
N MET A 203 9.40 0.70 10.13
CA MET A 203 10.16 0.48 8.89
C MET A 203 11.64 0.78 9.03
N VAL A 204 12.03 1.82 9.75
CA VAL A 204 13.44 2.09 10.07
C VAL A 204 14.05 0.94 10.88
N ILE A 205 13.32 0.42 11.88
CA ILE A 205 13.82 -0.68 12.72
C ILE A 205 13.96 -1.98 11.91
N LEU A 206 12.98 -2.31 11.08
CA LEU A 206 12.93 -3.57 10.34
C LEU A 206 13.73 -3.54 9.03
N ARG A 207 14.12 -2.36 8.53
CA ARG A 207 14.83 -2.18 7.25
C ARG A 207 16.03 -3.12 7.12
N LYS A 208 17.02 -3.02 8.01
CA LYS A 208 18.24 -3.84 7.94
C LYS A 208 17.96 -5.33 7.99
N GLN A 209 16.99 -5.73 8.81
CA GLN A 209 16.61 -7.13 8.90
C GLN A 209 16.03 -7.62 7.57
N TRP A 210 15.12 -6.87 6.97
CA TRP A 210 14.44 -7.28 5.74
C TRP A 210 15.33 -7.17 4.49
N ILE A 211 16.13 -6.11 4.39
CA ILE A 211 16.88 -5.82 3.16
C ILE A 211 18.29 -6.42 3.20
N GLU A 212 19.04 -6.25 4.30
CA GLU A 212 20.44 -6.68 4.35
C GLU A 212 20.57 -8.16 4.76
N ARG A 213 19.79 -8.59 5.77
CA ARG A 213 19.88 -9.94 6.34
C ARG A 213 19.00 -10.95 5.63
N GLU A 214 17.72 -10.63 5.46
CA GLU A 214 16.73 -11.52 4.81
C GLU A 214 16.69 -11.35 3.29
N ARG A 215 17.24 -10.23 2.76
CA ARG A 215 17.36 -9.94 1.32
C ARG A 215 16.05 -10.11 0.56
N LEU A 216 14.97 -9.52 1.10
CA LEU A 216 13.69 -9.47 0.40
C LEU A 216 13.84 -8.82 -0.99
N THR A 217 13.07 -9.33 -1.95
CA THR A 217 13.22 -9.02 -3.38
C THR A 217 12.68 -7.64 -3.77
N PHE A 218 11.63 -7.14 -3.09
CA PHE A 218 10.92 -5.90 -3.40
C PHE A 218 10.60 -5.73 -4.91
N PRO A 219 9.80 -6.63 -5.51
CA PRO A 219 9.51 -6.57 -6.95
C PRO A 219 8.95 -5.22 -7.42
N LEU A 220 8.09 -4.58 -6.62
CA LEU A 220 7.48 -3.30 -6.95
C LEU A 220 8.47 -2.13 -6.98
N ALA A 221 9.57 -2.21 -6.21
CA ALA A 221 10.64 -1.22 -6.23
C ALA A 221 11.46 -1.26 -7.53
N LYS A 222 11.51 -2.41 -8.21
CA LYS A 222 12.28 -2.55 -9.46
C LYS A 222 11.66 -1.77 -10.61
N VAL A 223 10.34 -1.62 -10.65
CA VAL A 223 9.63 -0.92 -11.73
C VAL A 223 10.11 0.53 -11.91
N PRO A 224 10.09 1.40 -10.88
CA PRO A 224 10.60 2.76 -11.03
C PRO A 224 12.11 2.80 -11.31
N LEU A 225 12.89 1.88 -10.75
CA LEU A 225 14.33 1.78 -11.01
C LEU A 225 14.66 1.49 -12.48
N MET A 226 13.92 0.58 -13.12
CA MET A 226 14.06 0.28 -14.55
C MET A 226 13.71 1.46 -15.46
N LEU A 227 12.81 2.35 -15.01
CA LEU A 227 12.40 3.53 -15.77
C LEU A 227 13.42 4.67 -15.72
N VAL A 228 14.31 4.67 -14.72
CA VAL A 228 15.35 5.70 -14.52
C VAL A 228 16.76 5.21 -14.79
N GLU A 229 16.92 3.92 -15.09
CA GLU A 229 18.19 3.32 -15.49
C GLU A 229 18.78 4.06 -16.70
N GLU A 230 20.05 4.45 -16.60
CA GLU A 230 20.77 5.25 -17.61
C GLU A 230 20.06 6.57 -17.98
N SER A 231 19.35 7.17 -17.03
CA SER A 231 18.74 8.50 -17.20
C SER A 231 19.77 9.60 -17.51
N ASP A 232 21.05 9.43 -17.17
CA ASP A 232 22.12 10.36 -17.53
C ASP A 232 22.60 10.24 -19.00
N SER A 233 22.10 9.24 -19.74
CA SER A 233 22.38 9.11 -21.18
C SER A 233 21.69 10.21 -22.00
N THR A 234 22.26 10.54 -23.16
CA THR A 234 21.71 11.52 -24.11
C THR A 234 20.42 11.05 -24.79
N SER A 235 20.02 9.79 -24.60
CA SER A 235 18.80 9.23 -25.17
C SER A 235 17.56 9.87 -24.56
N VAL A 236 16.61 10.25 -25.43
CA VAL A 236 15.33 10.85 -25.06
C VAL A 236 14.43 9.85 -24.32
N LEU A 237 14.54 8.56 -24.67
CA LEU A 237 13.72 7.49 -24.07
C LEU A 237 14.53 6.71 -23.02
N PRO A 238 13.89 6.27 -21.93
CA PRO A 238 14.49 5.31 -21.00
C PRO A 238 14.99 4.05 -21.70
N LYS A 239 16.05 3.43 -21.17
CA LYS A 239 16.67 2.23 -21.74
C LYS A 239 15.64 1.12 -22.04
N ILE A 240 14.74 0.85 -21.09
CA ILE A 240 13.69 -0.17 -21.27
C ILE A 240 12.76 0.12 -22.46
N ALA A 241 12.45 1.39 -22.71
CA ALA A 241 11.57 1.82 -23.80
C ALA A 241 12.27 1.95 -25.15
N GLN A 242 13.59 1.73 -25.22
CA GLN A 242 14.33 1.63 -26.48
C GLN A 242 14.15 0.24 -27.12
N SER A 243 13.78 -0.77 -26.34
CA SER A 243 13.50 -2.11 -26.84
C SER A 243 12.14 -2.20 -27.53
N LYS A 244 12.08 -2.85 -28.71
CA LYS A 244 10.81 -3.13 -29.41
C LYS A 244 9.88 -4.05 -28.62
N ILE A 245 10.44 -4.94 -27.80
CA ILE A 245 9.68 -5.89 -26.98
C ILE A 245 8.82 -5.16 -25.95
N PHE A 246 9.35 -4.08 -25.37
CA PHE A 246 8.59 -3.22 -24.45
C PHE A 246 7.33 -2.67 -25.11
N TRP A 247 7.44 -2.17 -26.35
CA TRP A 247 6.31 -1.62 -27.08
C TRP A 247 5.28 -2.67 -27.49
N TYR A 248 5.70 -3.89 -27.83
CA TYR A 248 4.75 -4.99 -28.04
C TYR A 248 3.99 -5.31 -26.76
N GLY A 249 4.68 -5.45 -25.62
CA GLY A 249 4.05 -5.70 -24.33
C GLY A 249 3.12 -4.56 -23.87
N PHE A 250 3.50 -3.30 -24.13
CA PHE A 250 2.70 -2.11 -23.81
C PHE A 250 1.46 -1.99 -24.72
N SER A 251 1.61 -2.30 -26.01
CA SER A 251 0.54 -2.14 -26.98
C SER A 251 -0.66 -3.04 -26.71
N ILE A 252 -0.47 -4.24 -26.17
CA ILE A 252 -1.55 -5.20 -25.96
C ILE A 252 -2.55 -4.72 -24.89
N PRO A 253 -2.15 -4.40 -23.63
CA PRO A 253 -3.08 -3.87 -22.64
C PRO A 253 -3.68 -2.53 -23.06
N VAL A 254 -2.89 -1.65 -23.67
CA VAL A 254 -3.37 -0.34 -24.15
C VAL A 254 -4.44 -0.51 -25.22
N PHE A 255 -4.23 -1.42 -26.17
CA PHE A 255 -5.23 -1.74 -27.19
C PHE A 255 -6.54 -2.23 -26.56
N VAL A 256 -6.48 -3.17 -25.61
CA VAL A 256 -7.67 -3.68 -24.92
C VAL A 256 -8.40 -2.57 -24.15
N ILE A 257 -7.66 -1.71 -23.43
CA ILE A 257 -8.26 -0.60 -22.67
C ILE A 257 -8.91 0.41 -23.63
N VAL A 258 -8.19 0.85 -24.66
CA VAL A 258 -8.72 1.83 -25.64
C VAL A 258 -9.92 1.26 -26.38
N TRP A 259 -9.87 -0.01 -26.78
CA TRP A 259 -11.00 -0.68 -27.42
C TRP A 259 -12.22 -0.73 -26.51
N ASN A 260 -12.04 -1.05 -25.22
CA ASN A 260 -13.14 -1.07 -24.25
C ASN A 260 -13.69 0.34 -23.95
N ILE A 261 -12.86 1.38 -24.02
CA ILE A 261 -13.33 2.78 -23.97
C ILE A 261 -14.19 3.09 -25.19
N LEU A 262 -13.81 2.67 -26.40
CA LEU A 262 -14.64 2.85 -27.60
C LEU A 262 -15.94 2.05 -27.52
N SER A 263 -15.89 0.86 -26.94
CA SER A 263 -17.07 0.01 -26.74
C SER A 263 -18.12 0.66 -25.83
N PHE A 264 -17.69 1.41 -24.82
CA PHE A 264 -18.59 2.16 -23.93
C PHE A 264 -19.54 3.10 -24.70
N TRP A 265 -19.09 3.67 -25.82
CA TRP A 265 -19.91 4.55 -26.68
C TRP A 265 -20.76 3.79 -27.71
N GLY A 266 -20.81 2.45 -27.65
CA GLY A 266 -21.66 1.60 -28.50
C GLY A 266 -21.15 1.39 -29.93
N GLY A 267 -19.94 1.85 -30.27
CA GLY A 267 -19.38 1.73 -31.62
C GLY A 267 -18.82 0.34 -31.96
N VAL A 268 -18.41 -0.43 -30.95
CA VAL A 268 -17.79 -1.76 -31.09
C VAL A 268 -18.13 -2.67 -29.90
N PRO A 269 -18.17 -4.01 -30.07
CA PRO A 269 -18.34 -4.93 -28.94
C PRO A 269 -17.13 -4.89 -28.01
N ALA A 270 -17.35 -5.06 -26.70
CA ALA A 270 -16.27 -5.04 -25.73
C ALA A 270 -15.38 -6.28 -25.87
N ILE A 271 -14.08 -6.10 -25.63
CA ILE A 271 -13.17 -7.23 -25.42
C ILE A 271 -13.28 -7.62 -23.95
N GLU A 272 -13.84 -8.81 -23.70
CA GLU A 272 -14.08 -9.38 -22.36
C GLU A 272 -12.80 -9.89 -21.68
N ILE A 273 -11.69 -9.17 -21.85
CA ILE A 273 -10.38 -9.48 -21.26
C ILE A 273 -9.99 -8.31 -20.35
N GLY A 274 -9.79 -8.58 -19.06
CA GLY A 274 -9.49 -7.52 -18.09
C GLY A 274 -10.74 -6.91 -17.44
N GLY A 275 -10.58 -5.83 -16.67
CA GLY A 275 -11.72 -5.11 -16.09
C GLY A 275 -12.56 -5.94 -15.11
N ASP A 276 -13.89 -5.81 -15.13
CA ASP A 276 -14.81 -6.56 -14.26
C ASP A 276 -15.27 -7.90 -14.83
N TYR A 277 -14.76 -8.28 -16.01
CA TYR A 277 -15.04 -9.59 -16.60
C TYR A 277 -14.44 -10.70 -15.75
N ARG A 278 -15.32 -11.52 -15.16
CA ARG A 278 -14.97 -12.68 -14.33
C ARG A 278 -15.64 -13.91 -14.92
N ILE A 279 -14.85 -14.96 -15.10
CA ILE A 279 -15.35 -16.25 -15.57
C ILE A 279 -15.48 -17.15 -14.34
N PRO A 280 -16.71 -17.42 -13.86
CA PRO A 280 -16.91 -18.31 -12.72
C PRO A 280 -16.67 -19.76 -13.15
N ILE A 281 -15.68 -20.40 -12.54
CA ILE A 281 -15.38 -21.82 -12.72
C ILE A 281 -15.93 -22.55 -11.48
N THR A 282 -17.05 -23.23 -11.64
CA THR A 282 -17.66 -24.05 -10.58
C THR A 282 -17.20 -25.51 -10.71
N LEU A 283 -16.46 -26.00 -9.72
CA LEU A 283 -16.02 -27.40 -9.66
C LEU A 283 -17.20 -28.35 -9.42
N ALA A 284 -18.07 -28.02 -8.46
CA ALA A 284 -19.32 -28.70 -8.16
C ALA A 284 -20.25 -27.76 -7.37
N GLN A 285 -21.54 -28.08 -7.28
CA GLN A 285 -22.56 -27.24 -6.63
C GLN A 285 -22.23 -26.86 -5.18
N SER A 286 -21.54 -27.72 -4.44
CA SER A 286 -21.16 -27.49 -3.05
C SER A 286 -19.87 -26.70 -2.87
N PHE A 287 -19.14 -26.39 -3.95
CA PHE A 287 -17.87 -25.68 -3.91
C PHE A 287 -18.10 -24.22 -4.32
N PRO A 288 -17.43 -23.26 -3.67
CA PRO A 288 -17.54 -21.87 -4.08
C PRO A 288 -16.99 -21.70 -5.51
N PRO A 289 -17.60 -20.83 -6.34
CA PRO A 289 -17.13 -20.57 -7.69
C PRO A 289 -15.75 -19.90 -7.66
N ILE A 290 -14.81 -20.44 -8.43
CA ILE A 290 -13.50 -19.82 -8.64
C ILE A 290 -13.66 -18.72 -9.67
N GLN A 291 -13.48 -17.46 -9.27
CA GLN A 291 -13.62 -16.31 -10.16
C GLN A 291 -12.31 -16.10 -10.92
N PHE A 292 -12.23 -16.60 -12.16
CA PHE A 292 -11.07 -16.38 -13.00
C PHE A 292 -11.13 -15.00 -13.66
N LYS A 293 -10.09 -14.19 -13.46
CA LYS A 293 -9.97 -12.84 -14.03
C LYS A 293 -8.55 -12.63 -14.52
N ILE A 294 -8.42 -12.26 -15.80
CA ILE A 294 -7.14 -11.85 -16.36
C ILE A 294 -6.87 -10.41 -15.94
N ASN A 295 -5.71 -10.14 -15.34
CA ASN A 295 -5.29 -8.79 -15.03
C ASN A 295 -3.86 -8.57 -15.52
N PHE A 296 -3.69 -7.73 -16.54
CA PHE A 296 -2.40 -7.45 -17.15
C PHE A 296 -1.37 -6.90 -16.17
N ALA A 297 -1.78 -6.13 -15.16
CA ALA A 297 -0.88 -5.62 -14.14
C ALA A 297 -0.29 -6.78 -13.32
N PHE A 298 -1.14 -7.71 -12.86
CA PHE A 298 -0.69 -8.90 -12.11
C PHE A 298 0.23 -9.80 -12.94
N ILE A 299 -0.03 -9.94 -14.24
CA ILE A 299 0.87 -10.69 -15.14
C ILE A 299 2.23 -9.99 -15.23
N ALA A 300 2.24 -8.66 -15.44
CA ALA A 300 3.48 -7.89 -15.57
C ALA A 300 4.33 -7.92 -14.30
N ILE A 301 3.72 -7.84 -13.12
CA ILE A 301 4.46 -7.82 -11.85
C ILE A 301 4.76 -9.23 -11.35
N GLY A 302 3.90 -10.20 -11.63
CA GLY A 302 4.16 -11.61 -11.36
C GLY A 302 5.44 -12.11 -12.03
N PHE A 303 5.86 -11.50 -13.14
CA PHE A 303 7.18 -11.77 -13.75
C PHE A 303 8.36 -11.52 -12.80
N PHE A 304 8.22 -10.57 -11.86
CA PHE A 304 9.26 -10.24 -10.88
C PHE A 304 9.13 -11.00 -9.55
N THR A 305 8.05 -11.76 -9.37
CA THR A 305 7.80 -12.56 -8.16
C THR A 305 8.47 -13.92 -8.27
N GLU A 306 9.01 -14.42 -7.16
CA GLU A 306 9.61 -15.76 -7.09
C GLU A 306 8.59 -16.86 -7.46
N VAL A 307 9.04 -17.83 -8.27
CA VAL A 307 8.17 -18.94 -8.76
C VAL A 307 7.57 -19.73 -7.61
N ASN A 308 8.32 -19.94 -6.52
CA ASN A 308 7.84 -20.64 -5.33
C ASN A 308 6.68 -19.91 -4.64
N ILE A 309 6.70 -18.58 -4.63
CA ILE A 309 5.62 -17.75 -4.07
C ILE A 309 4.38 -17.84 -4.97
N LEU A 310 4.57 -17.68 -6.28
CA LEU A 310 3.48 -17.82 -7.25
C LEU A 310 2.80 -19.18 -7.15
N PHE A 311 3.59 -20.26 -7.06
CA PHE A 311 3.08 -21.61 -6.88
C PHE A 311 2.25 -21.74 -5.60
N SER A 312 2.78 -21.23 -4.49
CA SER A 312 2.11 -21.25 -3.18
C SER A 312 0.75 -20.53 -3.22
N ILE A 313 0.66 -19.36 -3.85
CA ILE A 313 -0.59 -18.57 -3.86
C ILE A 313 -1.76 -19.36 -4.47
N TRP A 314 -1.60 -19.91 -5.67
CA TRP A 314 -2.71 -20.58 -6.33
C TRP A 314 -3.00 -21.96 -5.73
N ILE A 315 -1.99 -22.69 -5.26
CA ILE A 315 -2.22 -24.01 -4.66
C ILE A 315 -2.95 -23.89 -3.31
N PHE A 316 -2.56 -22.95 -2.45
CA PHE A 316 -3.24 -22.73 -1.17
C PHE A 316 -4.64 -22.15 -1.37
N PHE A 317 -4.85 -21.31 -2.40
CA PHE A 317 -6.19 -20.87 -2.80
C PHE A 317 -7.09 -22.06 -3.19
N LEU A 318 -6.57 -23.00 -3.97
CA LEU A 318 -7.33 -24.21 -4.34
C LEU A 318 -7.58 -25.12 -3.13
N LEU A 319 -6.60 -25.31 -2.25
CA LEU A 319 -6.78 -26.09 -1.02
C LEU A 319 -7.86 -25.47 -0.13
N ALA A 320 -7.85 -24.15 0.06
CA ALA A 320 -8.89 -23.43 0.79
C ALA A 320 -10.28 -23.61 0.14
N THR A 321 -10.36 -23.50 -1.19
CA THR A 321 -11.58 -23.73 -1.96
C THR A 321 -12.12 -25.15 -1.77
N ILE A 322 -11.22 -26.16 -1.80
CA ILE A 322 -11.57 -27.55 -1.56
C ILE A 322 -12.07 -27.77 -0.14
N GLN A 323 -11.39 -27.17 0.85
CA GLN A 323 -11.80 -27.24 2.25
C GLN A 323 -13.20 -26.66 2.46
N VAL A 324 -13.49 -25.46 1.93
CA VAL A 324 -14.84 -24.85 1.97
C VAL A 324 -15.86 -25.79 1.33
N GLY A 325 -15.54 -26.39 0.17
CA GLY A 325 -16.42 -27.30 -0.52
C GLY A 325 -16.74 -28.57 0.26
N ILE A 326 -15.74 -29.18 0.90
CA ILE A 326 -15.90 -30.37 1.75
C ILE A 326 -16.76 -30.02 2.98
N MET A 327 -16.44 -28.95 3.69
CA MET A 327 -17.21 -28.54 4.87
C MET A 327 -18.66 -28.21 4.53
N SER A 328 -18.90 -27.59 3.38
CA SER A 328 -20.25 -27.26 2.91
C SER A 328 -21.06 -28.52 2.58
N ARG A 329 -20.42 -29.58 2.03
CA ARG A 329 -21.07 -30.89 1.85
C ARG A 329 -21.42 -31.58 3.16
N LEU A 330 -20.61 -31.39 4.20
CA LEU A 330 -20.85 -31.94 5.53
C LEU A 330 -21.94 -31.15 6.31
N GLY A 331 -22.48 -30.08 5.74
CA GLY A 331 -23.50 -29.24 6.39
C GLY A 331 -22.95 -28.34 7.50
N ILE A 332 -21.63 -28.08 7.51
CA ILE A 332 -21.02 -27.16 8.48
C ILE A 332 -21.44 -25.74 8.11
N PRO A 333 -22.05 -24.96 9.02
CA PRO A 333 -22.40 -23.57 8.74
C PRO A 333 -21.14 -22.68 8.74
N LYS A 334 -21.23 -21.52 8.06
CA LYS A 334 -20.19 -20.47 8.09
C LYS A 334 -18.78 -20.95 7.69
N THR A 335 -18.70 -21.86 6.73
CA THR A 335 -17.44 -22.45 6.24
C THR A 335 -16.40 -21.42 5.80
N ALA A 336 -16.84 -20.33 5.17
CA ALA A 336 -15.96 -19.22 4.77
C ALA A 336 -15.34 -18.50 5.98
N GLU A 337 -16.09 -18.28 7.06
CA GLU A 337 -15.58 -17.63 8.29
C GLU A 337 -14.52 -18.51 8.97
N ILE A 338 -14.75 -19.83 9.01
CA ILE A 338 -13.79 -20.80 9.58
C ILE A 338 -12.46 -20.75 8.83
N VAL A 339 -12.51 -20.79 7.49
CA VAL A 339 -11.32 -20.71 6.66
C VAL A 339 -10.64 -19.36 6.82
N THR A 340 -11.39 -18.27 6.89
CA THR A 340 -10.85 -16.92 7.13
C THR A 340 -10.13 -16.83 8.48
N ALA A 341 -10.69 -17.42 9.54
CA ALA A 341 -10.04 -17.48 10.86
C ALA A 341 -8.73 -18.28 10.83
N GLN A 342 -8.67 -19.37 10.06
CA GLN A 342 -7.43 -20.13 9.84
C GLN A 342 -6.38 -19.31 9.08
N HIS A 343 -6.80 -18.59 8.03
CA HIS A 343 -5.92 -17.67 7.29
C HIS A 343 -5.36 -16.60 8.23
N LEU A 344 -6.20 -16.01 9.09
CA LEU A 344 -5.78 -15.02 10.06
C LEU A 344 -4.78 -15.58 11.08
N GLY A 345 -5.02 -16.78 11.61
CA GLY A 345 -4.08 -17.47 12.50
C GLY A 345 -2.74 -17.74 11.84
N GLY A 346 -2.75 -18.23 10.60
CA GLY A 346 -1.54 -18.41 9.79
C GLY A 346 -0.80 -17.09 9.53
N PHE A 347 -1.54 -16.02 9.28
CA PHE A 347 -0.98 -14.68 9.07
C PHE A 347 -0.32 -14.09 10.33
N PHE A 348 -0.94 -14.26 11.50
CA PHE A 348 -0.31 -13.89 12.77
C PHE A 348 0.94 -14.71 13.03
N MET A 349 0.90 -16.02 12.80
CA MET A 349 2.09 -16.87 12.94
C MET A 349 3.21 -16.44 11.99
N TYR A 350 2.91 -16.14 10.73
CA TYR A 350 3.88 -15.62 9.77
C TYR A 350 4.53 -14.33 10.27
N THR A 351 3.73 -13.38 10.76
CA THR A 351 4.23 -12.09 11.25
C THR A 351 5.05 -12.24 12.53
N LEU A 352 4.54 -12.98 13.52
CA LEU A 352 5.20 -13.23 14.80
C LEU A 352 6.50 -14.01 14.61
N PHE A 353 6.50 -15.01 13.73
CA PHE A 353 7.72 -15.75 13.39
C PHE A 353 8.75 -14.85 12.69
N GLY A 354 8.31 -13.95 11.81
CA GLY A 354 9.17 -12.92 11.22
C GLY A 354 9.82 -12.02 12.28
N LEU A 355 9.05 -11.56 13.28
CA LEU A 355 9.57 -10.78 14.40
C LEU A 355 10.51 -11.60 15.30
N TRP A 356 10.22 -12.88 15.50
CA TRP A 356 11.06 -13.81 16.24
C TRP A 356 12.42 -14.03 15.55
N MET A 357 12.43 -14.16 14.23
CA MET A 357 13.67 -14.24 13.44
C MET A 357 14.49 -12.95 13.54
N ALA A 358 13.82 -11.80 13.67
CA ALA A 358 14.44 -10.50 13.87
C ALA A 358 14.95 -10.24 15.30
N ARG A 359 14.70 -11.12 16.29
CA ARG A 359 14.95 -10.84 17.73
C ARG A 359 16.35 -10.34 18.06
N HIS A 360 17.39 -10.88 17.41
CA HIS A 360 18.77 -10.46 17.64
C HIS A 360 19.03 -9.05 17.07
N HIS A 361 18.42 -8.72 15.93
CA HIS A 361 18.45 -7.36 15.40
C HIS A 361 17.70 -6.39 16.31
N LEU A 362 16.49 -6.75 16.73
CA LEU A 362 15.66 -5.92 17.61
C LEU A 362 16.37 -5.65 18.95
N TYR A 363 17.03 -6.66 19.52
CA TYR A 363 17.85 -6.48 20.71
C TYR A 363 18.99 -5.48 20.49
N ASN A 364 19.70 -5.57 19.36
CA ASN A 364 20.77 -4.62 19.01
C ASN A 364 20.24 -3.19 18.83
N VAL A 365 19.07 -3.02 18.21
CA VAL A 365 18.40 -1.71 18.06
C VAL A 365 18.08 -1.10 19.43
N VAL A 366 17.50 -1.88 20.34
CA VAL A 366 17.21 -1.44 21.71
C VAL A 366 18.51 -1.09 22.46
N ARG A 367 19.55 -1.92 22.32
CA ARG A 367 20.88 -1.66 22.90
C ARG A 367 21.50 -0.36 22.36
N LYS A 368 21.39 -0.07 21.06
CA LYS A 368 21.85 1.19 20.44
C LYS A 368 21.00 2.39 20.85
N ALA A 369 19.71 2.18 21.12
CA ALA A 369 18.82 3.25 21.55
C ALA A 369 19.15 3.70 22.98
N PHE A 370 19.32 2.77 23.91
CA PHE A 370 19.61 3.07 25.32
C PHE A 370 21.11 3.23 25.62
N GLY A 371 21.98 2.51 24.90
CA GLY A 371 23.45 2.61 24.98
C GLY A 371 24.05 3.45 23.85
N ARG A 372 25.27 3.94 24.02
CA ARG A 372 26.08 4.49 22.91
C ARG A 372 26.96 3.38 22.34
N ASP A 373 26.31 2.36 21.79
CA ASP A 373 27.04 1.27 21.15
C ASP A 373 27.49 1.72 19.75
N ASP A 374 28.67 2.33 19.66
CA ASP A 374 29.17 2.95 18.42
C ASP A 374 29.44 1.95 17.29
N GLU A 375 29.44 0.64 17.58
CA GLU A 375 29.60 -0.42 16.56
C GLU A 375 28.39 -0.54 15.62
N ILE A 376 27.18 -0.14 16.06
CA ILE A 376 25.98 -0.21 15.25
C ILE A 376 25.80 1.11 14.49
N ASP A 377 26.03 1.11 13.19
CA ASP A 377 25.84 2.27 12.31
C ASP A 377 24.36 2.46 11.93
N ASP A 378 23.79 3.63 12.23
CA ASP A 378 22.43 4.06 11.83
C ASP A 378 22.44 5.35 10.96
N SER A 379 23.58 5.65 10.32
CA SER A 379 23.76 6.85 9.49
C SER A 379 22.95 6.84 8.20
N ASN A 380 22.72 5.65 7.63
CA ASN A 380 21.95 5.43 6.40
C ASN A 380 20.45 5.20 6.63
N GLU A 381 19.97 5.38 7.86
CA GLU A 381 18.55 5.31 8.20
C GLU A 381 17.90 6.70 8.11
N PHE A 382 16.58 6.75 7.85
CA PHE A 382 15.83 8.02 7.79
C PHE A 382 15.93 8.85 9.07
N PHE A 383 16.02 8.20 10.22
CA PHE A 383 16.32 8.81 11.50
C PHE A 383 16.96 7.77 12.41
N SER A 384 17.58 8.22 13.49
CA SER A 384 18.31 7.32 14.39
C SER A 384 17.40 6.28 15.04
N TYR A 385 17.98 5.15 15.44
CA TYR A 385 17.23 4.11 16.16
C TYR A 385 16.62 4.59 17.48
N ARG A 386 17.20 5.65 18.06
CA ARG A 386 16.62 6.34 19.24
C ARG A 386 15.28 6.98 18.91
N ILE A 387 15.23 7.76 17.82
CA ILE A 387 13.99 8.41 17.37
C ILE A 387 12.98 7.35 16.96
N ALA A 388 13.41 6.27 16.30
CA ALA A 388 12.53 5.18 15.92
C ALA A 388 11.92 4.47 17.14
N LEU A 389 12.72 4.15 18.15
CA LEU A 389 12.18 3.53 19.36
C LEU A 389 11.22 4.47 20.10
N CYS A 390 11.56 5.76 20.20
CA CYS A 390 10.65 6.77 20.75
C CYS A 390 9.35 6.87 19.94
N GLY A 391 9.40 6.77 18.61
CA GLY A 391 8.22 6.82 17.76
C GLY A 391 7.32 5.60 17.91
N VAL A 392 7.89 4.40 18.07
CA VAL A 392 7.11 3.20 18.39
C VAL A 392 6.44 3.35 19.76
N ILE A 393 7.17 3.78 20.79
CA ILE A 393 6.62 3.92 22.14
C ILE A 393 5.57 5.02 22.21
N PHE A 394 5.92 6.25 21.79
CA PHE A 394 5.04 7.41 21.87
C PHE A 394 3.82 7.25 20.94
N GLY A 395 4.02 6.76 19.72
CA GLY A 395 2.92 6.49 18.79
C GLY A 395 1.94 5.46 19.35
N SER A 396 2.44 4.35 19.91
CA SER A 396 1.58 3.31 20.50
C SER A 396 0.83 3.83 21.72
N LEU A 397 1.52 4.54 22.63
CA LEU A 397 0.90 5.10 23.82
C LEU A 397 -0.13 6.17 23.47
N TYR A 398 0.18 7.07 22.54
CA TYR A 398 -0.76 8.10 22.09
C TYR A 398 -2.03 7.47 21.50
N MET A 399 -1.88 6.52 20.58
CA MET A 399 -3.03 5.81 19.99
C MET A 399 -3.84 5.06 21.05
N PHE A 400 -3.17 4.43 22.02
CA PHE A 400 -3.83 3.74 23.12
C PHE A 400 -4.65 4.71 23.99
N PHE A 401 -4.03 5.79 24.48
CA PHE A 401 -4.74 6.78 25.29
C PHE A 401 -5.83 7.50 24.51
N PHE A 402 -5.64 7.74 23.21
CA PHE A 402 -6.67 8.30 22.34
C PHE A 402 -7.93 7.42 22.32
N LEU A 403 -7.77 6.10 22.17
CA LEU A 403 -8.89 5.16 22.19
C LEU A 403 -9.55 5.08 23.57
N LEU A 404 -8.78 5.14 24.66
CA LEU A 404 -9.32 5.19 26.02
C LEU A 404 -10.14 6.47 26.25
N CYS A 405 -9.61 7.63 25.84
CA CYS A 405 -10.31 8.92 25.94
C CYS A 405 -11.55 8.97 25.05
N ALA A 406 -11.58 8.21 23.95
CA ALA A 406 -12.77 8.04 23.13
C ALA A 406 -13.84 7.16 23.81
N GLY A 407 -13.51 6.45 24.90
CA GLY A 407 -14.44 5.63 25.67
C GLY A 407 -14.27 4.12 25.48
N MET A 408 -13.20 3.66 24.81
CA MET A 408 -12.91 2.24 24.66
C MET A 408 -12.27 1.66 25.93
N SER A 409 -12.64 0.43 26.29
CA SER A 409 -12.03 -0.33 27.38
C SER A 409 -10.59 -0.76 27.07
N ILE A 410 -9.79 -0.93 28.11
CA ILE A 410 -8.38 -1.33 27.99
C ILE A 410 -8.20 -2.63 27.19
N PRO A 411 -8.96 -3.72 27.45
CA PRO A 411 -8.79 -4.96 26.69
C PRO A 411 -9.11 -4.80 25.21
N ALA A 412 -10.20 -4.10 24.87
CA ALA A 412 -10.58 -3.86 23.48
C ALA A 412 -9.54 -3.01 22.75
N ALA A 413 -9.04 -1.94 23.38
CA ALA A 413 -8.02 -1.07 22.80
C ALA A 413 -6.69 -1.81 22.55
N LEU A 414 -6.23 -2.61 23.51
CA LEU A 414 -5.01 -3.42 23.35
C LEU A 414 -5.16 -4.44 22.22
N THR A 415 -6.27 -5.19 22.18
CA THR A 415 -6.52 -6.18 21.12
C THR A 415 -6.57 -5.52 19.75
N LEU A 416 -7.31 -4.41 19.62
CA LEU A 416 -7.41 -3.67 18.36
C LEU A 416 -6.03 -3.20 17.86
N LEU A 417 -5.24 -2.56 18.73
CA LEU A 417 -3.94 -2.03 18.34
C LEU A 417 -2.94 -3.14 18.02
N VAL A 418 -2.83 -4.17 18.85
CA VAL A 418 -1.92 -5.30 18.61
C VAL A 418 -2.28 -6.00 17.30
N THR A 419 -3.56 -6.29 17.08
CA THR A 419 -4.02 -6.89 15.83
C THR A 419 -3.73 -5.99 14.64
N SER A 420 -4.01 -4.69 14.72
CA SER A 420 -3.71 -3.74 13.65
C SER A 420 -2.23 -3.73 13.29
N LEU A 421 -1.34 -3.70 14.29
CA LEU A 421 0.11 -3.69 14.08
C LEU A 421 0.62 -5.00 13.46
N LEU A 422 0.14 -6.15 13.94
CA LEU A 422 0.50 -7.45 13.34
C LEU A 422 0.03 -7.52 11.88
N LEU A 423 -1.18 -7.06 11.60
CA LEU A 423 -1.72 -7.01 10.25
C LEU A 423 -0.90 -6.09 9.34
N TYR A 424 -0.55 -4.89 9.78
CA TYR A 424 0.21 -3.92 8.98
C TYR A 424 1.65 -4.40 8.70
N ILE A 425 2.33 -4.95 9.70
CA ILE A 425 3.68 -5.51 9.52
C ILE A 425 3.63 -6.69 8.56
N GLY A 426 2.67 -7.62 8.76
CA GLY A 426 2.51 -8.79 7.92
C GLY A 426 2.22 -8.43 6.46
N VAL A 427 1.28 -7.51 6.21
CA VAL A 427 0.91 -7.10 4.84
C VAL A 427 2.09 -6.41 4.17
N THR A 428 2.76 -5.50 4.88
CA THR A 428 3.95 -4.82 4.35
C THR A 428 5.03 -5.83 3.95
N ARG A 429 5.27 -6.85 4.78
CA ARG A 429 6.26 -7.90 4.51
C ARG A 429 5.86 -8.75 3.31
N VAL A 430 4.61 -9.21 3.23
CA VAL A 430 4.12 -10.00 2.09
C VAL A 430 4.26 -9.22 0.80
N VAL A 431 3.90 -7.93 0.78
CA VAL A 431 4.03 -7.11 -0.42
C VAL A 431 5.50 -6.85 -0.77
N ALA A 432 6.37 -6.63 0.22
CA ALA A 432 7.82 -6.49 0.01
C ALA A 432 8.46 -7.77 -0.56
N GLU A 433 8.00 -8.94 -0.15
CA GLU A 433 8.53 -10.23 -0.58
C GLU A 433 7.95 -10.67 -1.94
N ALA A 434 6.62 -10.66 -2.06
CA ALA A 434 5.89 -11.21 -3.19
C ALA A 434 5.59 -10.19 -4.30
N GLY A 435 5.62 -8.88 -4.00
CA GLY A 435 5.28 -7.83 -4.98
C GLY A 435 3.81 -7.80 -5.37
N LEU A 436 2.89 -8.26 -4.52
CA LEU A 436 1.46 -8.28 -4.84
C LEU A 436 0.91 -6.86 -4.98
N ILE A 437 0.40 -6.54 -6.17
CA ILE A 437 -0.13 -5.21 -6.53
C ILE A 437 -1.35 -4.84 -5.71
N ASN A 438 -2.20 -5.83 -5.42
CA ASN A 438 -3.41 -5.65 -4.64
C ASN A 438 -3.48 -6.80 -3.64
N LEU A 439 -3.31 -6.46 -2.37
CA LEU A 439 -3.44 -7.37 -1.25
C LEU A 439 -4.20 -6.64 -0.16
N ASP A 440 -5.40 -7.13 0.12
CA ASP A 440 -6.23 -6.63 1.22
C ASP A 440 -5.82 -7.31 2.54
N LEU A 441 -6.30 -6.77 3.66
CA LEU A 441 -6.16 -7.44 4.95
C LEU A 441 -6.91 -8.78 4.91
N PRO A 442 -6.35 -9.85 5.49
CA PRO A 442 -7.08 -11.11 5.62
C PRO A 442 -8.36 -10.94 6.45
N PHE A 443 -8.34 -10.00 7.41
CA PHE A 443 -9.48 -9.62 8.24
C PHE A 443 -9.25 -8.22 8.82
N ASN A 444 -10.32 -7.44 9.05
CA ASN A 444 -10.16 -6.12 9.68
C ASN A 444 -9.89 -6.26 11.18
N ALA A 445 -9.05 -5.37 11.73
CA ALA A 445 -8.67 -5.45 13.15
C ALA A 445 -9.84 -5.18 14.11
N HIS A 446 -10.77 -4.28 13.75
CA HIS A 446 -11.95 -4.00 14.57
C HIS A 446 -12.90 -5.20 14.61
N ASP A 447 -13.18 -5.81 13.45
CA ASP A 447 -13.99 -7.04 13.35
C ASP A 447 -13.38 -8.18 14.16
N PHE A 448 -12.05 -8.35 14.09
CA PHE A 448 -11.35 -9.37 14.88
C PHE A 448 -11.51 -9.13 16.38
N THR A 449 -11.45 -7.88 16.81
CA THR A 449 -11.62 -7.52 18.21
C THR A 449 -13.02 -7.87 18.70
N VAL A 450 -14.06 -7.54 17.93
CA VAL A 450 -15.45 -7.92 18.23
C VAL A 450 -15.60 -9.45 18.28
N PHE A 451 -15.01 -10.16 17.32
CA PHE A 451 -15.09 -11.62 17.26
C PHE A 451 -14.37 -12.30 18.43
N SER A 452 -13.21 -11.77 18.85
CA SER A 452 -12.37 -12.35 19.92
C SER A 452 -13.06 -12.31 21.28
N PHE A 453 -13.73 -11.20 21.59
CA PHE A 453 -14.47 -11.07 22.85
C PHE A 453 -15.90 -11.59 22.74
N GLY A 454 -16.47 -11.60 21.53
CA GLY A 454 -17.90 -11.78 21.30
C GLY A 454 -18.67 -10.49 21.60
N SER A 455 -19.55 -10.08 20.69
CA SER A 455 -20.31 -8.82 20.81
C SER A 455 -21.13 -8.71 22.10
N ALA A 456 -21.59 -9.84 22.65
CA ALA A 456 -22.33 -9.87 23.91
C ALA A 456 -21.50 -9.53 25.15
N ASN A 457 -20.17 -9.70 25.10
CA ASN A 457 -19.26 -9.43 26.22
C ASN A 457 -18.63 -8.04 26.15
N LEU A 458 -18.85 -7.31 25.05
CA LEU A 458 -18.38 -5.94 24.88
C LEU A 458 -19.48 -4.98 25.31
N ASN A 459 -19.10 -3.93 26.02
CA ASN A 459 -20.06 -2.88 26.38
C ASN A 459 -20.42 -2.05 25.12
N ARG A 460 -21.49 -1.26 25.20
CA ARG A 460 -21.96 -0.46 24.06
C ARG A 460 -20.95 0.60 23.62
N ALA A 461 -20.19 1.18 24.55
CA ALA A 461 -19.14 2.14 24.23
C ALA A 461 -18.03 1.49 23.38
N ASP A 462 -17.56 0.31 23.77
CA ASP A 462 -16.54 -0.47 23.07
C ASP A 462 -16.98 -0.76 21.63
N LEU A 463 -18.20 -1.24 21.44
CA LEU A 463 -18.75 -1.51 20.10
C LEU A 463 -18.87 -0.22 19.26
N THR A 464 -19.24 0.88 19.89
CA THR A 464 -19.34 2.20 19.22
C THR A 464 -17.95 2.66 18.75
N ILE A 465 -16.96 2.69 19.63
CA ILE A 465 -15.60 3.15 19.27
C ILE A 465 -14.88 2.15 18.36
N LEU A 466 -15.15 0.84 18.46
CA LEU A 466 -14.64 -0.15 17.51
C LEU A 466 -15.18 0.10 16.09
N THR A 467 -16.45 0.51 15.99
CA THR A 467 -17.05 0.91 14.71
C THR A 467 -16.41 2.19 14.19
N LEU A 468 -16.18 3.20 15.05
CA LEU A 468 -15.44 4.42 14.66
C LEU A 468 -13.99 4.15 14.26
N SER A 469 -13.39 3.10 14.82
CA SER A 469 -12.02 2.68 14.49
C SER A 469 -11.89 2.15 13.05
N GLN A 470 -13.00 1.96 12.31
CA GLN A 470 -12.97 1.72 10.86
C GLN A 470 -12.21 2.82 10.09
N THR A 471 -12.18 4.04 10.65
CA THR A 471 -11.42 5.20 10.13
C THR A 471 -9.96 4.86 9.84
N PHE A 472 -9.33 4.00 10.64
CA PHE A 472 -7.94 3.56 10.42
C PHE A 472 -7.78 2.05 10.21
N SER A 473 -8.60 1.21 10.84
CA SER A 473 -8.40 -0.25 10.88
C SER A 473 -8.68 -0.96 9.55
N ARG A 474 -9.31 -0.27 8.59
CA ARG A 474 -9.47 -0.73 7.20
C ARG A 474 -8.34 -0.22 6.29
N ASN A 475 -7.39 0.56 6.81
CA ASN A 475 -6.32 1.15 6.03
C ASN A 475 -5.16 0.17 5.84
N TRP A 476 -5.32 -0.71 4.87
CA TRP A 476 -4.34 -1.73 4.53
C TRP A 476 -3.20 -1.22 3.63
N ARG A 477 -3.33 -0.03 3.04
CA ARG A 477 -2.21 0.69 2.40
C ARG A 477 -1.24 1.32 3.41
N THR A 478 -1.46 1.06 4.70
CA THR A 478 -0.49 1.16 5.79
C THR A 478 0.05 2.56 6.09
N LEU A 479 -0.66 3.64 5.72
CA LEU A 479 -0.28 5.04 6.02
C LEU A 479 1.24 5.26 6.21
N GLY A 480 1.98 5.05 5.13
CA GLY A 480 3.43 5.21 5.10
C GLY A 480 4.26 3.93 5.25
N MET A 481 3.83 2.87 5.94
CA MET A 481 4.70 1.70 6.21
C MET A 481 5.23 1.06 4.91
N PHE A 482 4.33 0.71 3.99
CA PHE A 482 4.69 0.13 2.70
C PHE A 482 5.51 1.09 1.82
N ALA A 483 5.10 2.36 1.73
CA ALA A 483 5.82 3.35 0.93
C ALA A 483 7.24 3.54 1.48
N MET A 484 7.39 3.67 2.80
CA MET A 484 8.67 3.80 3.49
C MET A 484 9.56 2.57 3.31
N ALA A 485 9.00 1.36 3.31
CA ALA A 485 9.75 0.14 3.01
C ALA A 485 10.36 0.16 1.59
N HIS A 486 9.59 0.61 0.59
CA HIS A 486 10.05 0.69 -0.79
C HIS A 486 11.07 1.81 -1.01
N ILE A 487 10.88 2.96 -0.35
CA ILE A 487 11.84 4.07 -0.40
C ILE A 487 13.17 3.62 0.22
N ASN A 488 13.13 2.93 1.36
CA ASN A 488 14.31 2.36 1.99
C ASN A 488 15.08 1.39 1.07
N LYS A 489 14.37 0.52 0.34
CA LYS A 489 14.99 -0.42 -0.60
C LYS A 489 15.68 0.27 -1.76
N ILE A 490 15.01 1.21 -2.40
CA ILE A 490 15.58 1.96 -3.54
C ILE A 490 16.73 2.85 -3.07
N GLY A 491 16.62 3.42 -1.86
CA GLY A 491 17.73 4.12 -1.23
C GLY A 491 18.97 3.25 -1.14
N GLU A 492 18.85 1.99 -0.73
CA GLU A 492 19.99 1.06 -0.66
C GLU A 492 20.62 0.79 -2.04
N GLU A 493 19.83 0.66 -3.10
CA GLU A 493 20.34 0.43 -4.46
C GLU A 493 21.08 1.65 -5.05
N ILE A 494 20.89 2.84 -4.47
CA ILE A 494 21.42 4.13 -4.94
C ILE A 494 22.25 4.83 -3.84
N GLY A 495 22.94 4.03 -3.02
CA GLY A 495 23.96 4.55 -2.10
C GLY A 495 23.44 5.20 -0.81
N GLY A 496 22.23 4.85 -0.37
CA GLY A 496 21.67 5.13 0.96
C GLY A 496 20.51 6.13 0.97
N ALA A 497 19.49 5.85 1.80
CA ALA A 497 18.41 6.79 2.11
C ALA A 497 18.85 7.75 3.23
N LYS A 498 19.23 8.99 2.89
CA LYS A 498 19.64 9.96 3.91
C LYS A 498 18.46 10.51 4.71
N ARG A 499 18.75 10.98 5.93
CA ARG A 499 17.79 11.61 6.86
C ARG A 499 16.97 12.76 6.26
N GLY A 500 17.51 13.47 5.27
CA GLY A 500 16.84 14.60 4.62
C GLY A 500 15.61 14.24 3.78
N ILE A 501 15.43 12.96 3.42
CA ILE A 501 14.31 12.50 2.60
C ILE A 501 13.01 12.44 3.43
N PHE A 502 13.11 12.08 4.71
CA PHE A 502 11.94 11.91 5.57
C PHE A 502 11.09 13.18 5.72
N PRO A 503 11.66 14.38 5.98
CA PRO A 503 10.89 15.62 6.00
C PRO A 503 10.16 15.93 4.68
N VAL A 504 10.76 15.59 3.53
CA VAL A 504 10.12 15.80 2.22
C VAL A 504 8.90 14.89 2.08
N ILE A 505 9.01 13.63 2.51
CA ILE A 505 7.88 12.68 2.51
C ILE A 505 6.78 13.13 3.47
N VAL A 506 7.13 13.64 4.66
CA VAL A 506 6.16 14.13 5.64
C VAL A 506 5.42 15.38 5.14
N THR A 507 6.07 16.19 4.33
CA THR A 507 5.48 17.42 3.76
C THR A 507 4.54 17.12 2.59
N ALA A 508 4.77 16.01 1.89
CA ALA A 508 4.02 15.58 0.72
C ALA A 508 2.73 14.87 1.09
#